data_AF-A0A956Z1Y7-F1
#
_entry.id   AF-A0A956Z1Y7-F1
#
_cell.length_a   1.000
_cell.length_b   1.000
_cell.length_c   1.000
_cell.angle_alpha   90.00
_cell.angle_beta   90.00
_cell.angle_gamma   90.00
#
_symmetry.space_group_name_H-M   'P 1'
#
loop_
_entity.id
_entity.type
_entity.pdbx_description
1 polymer ?
#
loop_
_entity_poly.entity_id
_entity_poly.type
_entity_poly.pdbx_seq_one_letter_code
_entity_poly.pdbx_strand_id
1 'polypeptide(L)'
;MTVYSTQDRADFGARFIAIAIDGFVLGLIAALLFGAGREAGGIVGFIVGLVYNWYFWTRQDGQTPGKRIMHLRVVKTDGSAISDTDAMVRYIGYYINTAVVMLGWLWALVDERGQGLHDKIA
;
A
#
# COMPACT_ATOMS: atom_id res chain seq x y z
N MET A 1 -12.96 31.91 7.62
CA MET A 1 -13.58 30.57 7.58
C MET A 1 -13.35 30.02 6.18
N THR A 2 -12.20 29.37 5.96
CA THR A 2 -11.79 28.94 4.62
C THR A 2 -12.37 27.56 4.37
N VAL A 3 -13.36 27.50 3.48
CA VAL A 3 -13.97 26.26 2.99
C VAL A 3 -12.93 25.56 2.12
N TYR A 4 -12.36 24.45 2.58
CA TYR A 4 -11.50 23.58 1.77
C TYR A 4 -12.37 22.75 0.82
N SER A 5 -12.82 23.33 -0.29
CA SER A 5 -13.29 22.52 -1.43
C SER A 5 -12.09 22.14 -2.29
N THR A 6 -12.17 20.95 -2.90
CA THR A 6 -11.20 20.29 -3.80
C THR A 6 -10.00 19.62 -3.12
N GLN A 7 -10.24 18.44 -2.53
CA GLN A 7 -9.23 17.37 -2.58
C GLN A 7 -9.02 17.03 -4.06
N ASP A 8 -8.05 17.67 -4.71
CA ASP A 8 -7.57 17.17 -6.00
C ASP A 8 -7.01 15.78 -5.78
N ARG A 9 -7.74 14.79 -6.30
CA ARG A 9 -7.33 13.39 -6.20
C ARG A 9 -6.04 13.26 -6.98
N ALA A 10 -4.96 12.90 -6.29
CA ALA A 10 -3.69 12.65 -6.93
C ALA A 10 -3.83 11.71 -8.12
N ASP A 11 -3.23 12.08 -9.25
CA ASP A 11 -3.20 11.26 -10.46
C ASP A 11 -2.58 9.90 -10.18
N PHE A 12 -3.01 8.90 -10.96
CA PHE A 12 -2.54 7.53 -10.81
C PHE A 12 -1.01 7.43 -10.87
N GLY A 13 -0.36 8.18 -11.78
CA GLY A 13 1.09 8.19 -11.93
C GLY A 13 1.83 8.71 -10.70
N ALA A 14 1.33 9.77 -10.06
CA ALA A 14 1.93 10.31 -8.85
C ALA A 14 1.85 9.32 -7.68
N ARG A 15 0.74 8.58 -7.57
CA ARG A 15 0.59 7.51 -6.58
C ARG A 15 1.55 6.36 -6.83
N PHE A 16 1.73 5.97 -8.10
CA PHE A 16 2.66 4.91 -8.48
C PHE A 16 4.10 5.26 -8.11
N ILE A 17 4.55 6.48 -8.43
CA ILE A 17 5.90 6.96 -8.08
C ILE A 17 6.10 7.00 -6.56
N ALA A 18 5.12 7.51 -5.81
CA ALA A 18 5.18 7.53 -4.35
C ALA A 18 5.34 6.10 -3.77
N ILE A 19 4.57 5.14 -4.27
CA ILE A 19 4.65 3.73 -3.87
C ILE A 19 6.02 3.12 -4.24
N ALA A 20 6.57 3.45 -5.41
CA ALA A 20 7.88 2.98 -5.83
C ALA A 20 9.00 3.49 -4.90
N ILE A 21 8.94 4.77 -4.51
CA ILE A 21 9.89 5.36 -3.55
C ILE A 21 9.74 4.70 -2.17
N ASP A 22 8.52 4.56 -1.67
CA ASP A 22 8.29 3.92 -0.37
C ASP A 22 8.73 2.45 -0.37
N GLY A 23 8.52 1.73 -1.48
CA GLY A 23 9.01 0.36 -1.67
C GLY A 23 10.53 0.26 -1.67
N PHE A 24 11.22 1.22 -2.29
CA PHE A 24 12.68 1.31 -2.25
C PHE A 24 13.20 1.58 -0.82
N VAL A 25 12.57 2.51 -0.10
CA VAL A 25 12.92 2.81 1.31
C VAL A 25 12.74 1.57 2.19
N LEU A 26 11.60 0.88 2.08
CA LEU A 26 11.35 -0.35 2.82
C LEU A 26 12.31 -1.47 2.43
N GLY A 27 12.66 -1.59 1.15
CA GLY A 27 13.64 -2.55 0.66
C GLY A 27 15.05 -2.32 1.23
N LEU A 28 15.47 -1.05 1.31
CA LEU A 28 16.75 -0.68 1.93
C LEU A 28 16.75 -0.97 3.44
N ILE A 29 15.66 -0.64 4.14
CA ILE A 29 15.50 -0.96 5.57
C ILE A 29 15.60 -2.47 5.78
N ALA A 30 14.90 -3.27 4.96
CA ALA A 30 14.97 -4.72 5.05
C ALA A 30 16.41 -5.23 4.77
N ALA A 31 17.08 -4.74 3.73
CA ALA A 31 18.45 -5.15 3.41
C ALA A 31 19.44 -4.83 4.53
N LEU A 32 19.29 -3.69 5.22
CA LEU A 32 20.13 -3.31 6.35
C LEU A 32 19.84 -4.15 7.60
N LEU A 33 18.57 -4.46 7.87
CA LEU A 33 18.18 -5.23 9.05
C LEU A 33 18.51 -6.73 8.94
N PHE A 34 18.45 -7.30 7.74
CA PHE A 34 18.56 -8.75 7.53
C PHE A 34 19.82 -9.18 6.76
N GLY A 35 20.59 -8.22 6.23
CA GLY A 35 21.67 -8.50 5.29
C GLY A 35 21.14 -8.97 3.94
N ALA A 36 22.02 -9.17 2.96
CA ALA A 36 21.65 -9.71 1.64
C ALA A 36 21.11 -11.16 1.69
N GLY A 37 21.06 -11.78 2.87
CA GLY A 37 20.48 -13.09 3.13
C GLY A 37 18.95 -12.99 3.18
N ARG A 38 18.29 -13.64 2.23
CA ARG A 38 16.85 -13.53 1.93
C ARG A 38 15.94 -14.25 2.93
N GLU A 39 16.28 -14.29 4.22
CA GLU A 39 15.57 -15.11 5.22
C GLU A 39 14.80 -14.30 6.27
N ALA A 40 14.45 -13.05 5.97
CA ALA A 40 13.39 -12.37 6.70
C ALA A 40 12.02 -12.81 6.15
N GLY A 41 11.63 -14.02 6.52
CA GLY A 41 10.38 -14.67 6.13
C GLY A 41 9.17 -13.74 6.34
N GLY A 42 8.23 -13.76 5.39
CA GLY A 42 7.26 -12.69 5.11
C GLY A 42 6.49 -12.06 6.28
N ILE A 43 6.43 -12.69 7.46
CA ILE A 43 5.88 -12.11 8.69
C ILE A 43 6.67 -10.87 9.13
N VAL A 44 8.00 -10.92 9.09
CA VAL A 44 8.82 -9.79 9.56
C VAL A 44 8.67 -8.59 8.61
N GLY A 45 8.72 -8.83 7.30
CA GLY A 45 8.45 -7.81 6.29
C GLY A 45 7.03 -7.23 6.41
N PHE A 46 6.03 -8.08 6.71
CA PHE A 46 4.66 -7.64 6.98
C PHE A 46 4.60 -6.69 8.18
N ILE A 47 5.24 -7.03 9.31
CA ILE A 47 5.24 -6.21 10.51
C ILE A 47 5.99 -4.89 10.27
N VAL A 48 7.15 -4.93 9.61
CA VAL A 48 7.92 -3.71 9.28
C VAL A 48 7.10 -2.78 8.38
N GLY A 49 6.48 -3.31 7.33
CA GLY A 49 5.61 -2.54 6.45
C GLY A 49 4.39 -1.96 7.19
N LEU A 50 3.80 -2.73 8.12
CA LEU A 50 2.66 -2.30 8.92
C LEU A 50 3.07 -1.14 9.83
N VAL A 51 4.14 -1.29 10.60
CA VAL A 51 4.65 -0.27 11.52
C VAL A 51 5.05 0.99 10.75
N TYR A 52 5.74 0.86 9.62
CA TYR A 52 6.12 1.99 8.76
C TYR A 52 4.88 2.75 8.27
N ASN A 53 3.94 2.08 7.62
CA ASN A 53 2.77 2.74 7.07
C ASN A 53 1.87 3.33 8.16
N TRP A 54 1.67 2.60 9.26
CA TRP A 54 0.93 3.09 10.42
C TRP A 54 1.55 4.38 10.98
N TYR A 55 2.85 4.35 11.28
CA TYR A 55 3.56 5.50 11.82
C TYR A 55 3.43 6.72 10.90
N PHE A 56 3.66 6.52 9.60
CA PHE A 56 3.60 7.64 8.67
C PHE A 56 2.18 8.16 8.43
N TRP A 57 1.17 7.28 8.45
CA TRP A 57 -0.20 7.71 8.22
C TRP A 57 -0.81 8.41 9.43
N THR A 58 -0.45 8.03 10.66
CA THR A 58 -1.08 8.59 11.86
C THR A 58 -0.22 9.63 12.58
N ARG A 59 1.12 9.48 12.58
CA ARG A 59 2.04 10.37 13.30
C ARG A 59 2.73 11.39 12.41
N GLN A 60 2.73 11.16 11.11
CA GLN A 60 3.37 12.01 10.12
C GLN A 60 2.35 12.56 9.11
N ASP A 61 1.13 12.81 9.60
CA ASP A 61 0.10 13.57 8.89
C ASP A 61 -0.27 12.94 7.54
N GLY A 62 -0.33 11.61 7.46
CA GLY A 62 -0.72 10.92 6.23
C GLY A 62 0.39 10.82 5.17
N GLN A 63 1.62 11.24 5.47
CA GLN A 63 2.68 11.39 4.46
C GLN A 63 3.90 10.52 4.75
N THR A 64 4.01 9.42 4.00
CA THR A 64 5.24 8.63 3.88
C THR A 64 6.31 9.41 3.09
N PRO A 65 7.60 9.10 3.20
CA PRO A 65 8.67 9.71 2.41
C PRO A 65 8.36 9.85 0.91
N GLY A 66 7.88 8.79 0.25
CA GLY A 66 7.48 8.85 -1.16
C GLY A 66 6.31 9.80 -1.39
N LYS A 67 5.32 9.79 -0.50
CA LYS A 67 4.19 10.73 -0.56
C LYS A 67 4.60 12.17 -0.31
N ARG A 68 5.51 12.44 0.62
CA ARG A 68 6.05 13.79 0.88
C ARG A 68 6.73 14.36 -0.35
N ILE A 69 7.59 13.56 -0.99
CA ILE A 69 8.28 13.97 -2.22
C ILE A 69 7.25 14.30 -3.31
N MET A 70 6.21 13.47 -3.44
CA MET A 70 5.13 13.68 -4.40
C MET A 70 4.05 14.67 -3.94
N HIS A 71 4.23 15.34 -2.80
CA HIS A 71 3.27 16.29 -2.22
C HIS A 71 1.86 15.69 -2.00
N LEU A 72 1.82 14.40 -1.67
CA LEU A 72 0.63 13.61 -1.43
C LEU A 72 0.37 13.44 0.06
N ARG A 73 -0.91 13.43 0.42
CA ARG A 73 -1.36 13.15 1.78
C ARG A 73 -2.49 12.14 1.79
N VAL A 74 -2.45 11.20 2.73
CA VAL A 74 -3.60 10.35 3.02
C VAL A 74 -4.51 11.03 4.04
N VAL A 75 -5.74 11.27 3.63
CA VAL A 75 -6.82 11.83 4.45
C VAL A 75 -8.09 11.00 4.25
N LYS A 76 -9.04 11.13 5.17
CA LYS A 76 -10.38 10.56 5.00
C LYS A 76 -11.16 11.31 3.91
N THR A 77 -12.30 10.75 3.53
CA THR A 77 -13.23 11.36 2.56
C THR A 77 -13.78 12.70 3.02
N ASP A 78 -13.88 12.91 4.33
CA ASP A 78 -14.27 14.18 4.96
C ASP A 78 -13.07 15.15 5.13
N GLY A 79 -11.85 14.75 4.72
CA GLY A 79 -10.63 15.53 4.86
C GLY A 79 -9.96 15.45 6.22
N SER A 80 -10.54 14.72 7.19
CA SER A 80 -9.93 14.52 8.50
C SER A 80 -8.70 13.60 8.43
N ALA A 81 -7.87 13.68 9.47
CA ALA A 81 -6.69 12.83 9.61
C ALA A 81 -7.08 11.35 9.80
N ILE A 82 -6.21 10.46 9.33
CA ILE A 82 -6.36 9.02 9.53
C ILE A 82 -6.09 8.67 11.00
N SER A 83 -6.99 7.90 11.61
CA SER A 83 -6.79 7.34 12.96
C SER A 83 -5.97 6.04 12.93
N ASP A 84 -5.51 5.59 14.09
CA ASP A 84 -4.78 4.33 14.24
C ASP A 84 -5.59 3.14 13.68
N THR A 85 -6.90 3.08 13.94
CA THR A 85 -7.77 2.02 13.42
C THR A 85 -7.91 2.10 11.90
N ASP A 86 -8.08 3.30 11.34
CA ASP A 86 -8.20 3.49 9.89
C ASP A 86 -6.92 3.02 9.16
N ALA A 87 -5.75 3.31 9.73
CA ALA A 87 -4.47 2.87 9.18
C ALA A 87 -4.34 1.34 9.18
N MET A 88 -4.76 0.67 10.27
CA MET A 88 -4.74 -0.80 10.35
C MET A 88 -5.69 -1.45 9.34
N VAL A 89 -6.95 -1.00 9.28
CA VAL A 89 -7.95 -1.49 8.33
C VAL A 89 -7.47 -1.28 6.90
N ARG A 90 -6.90 -0.11 6.61
CA ARG A 90 -6.34 0.19 5.30
C ARG A 90 -5.19 -0.75 4.94
N TYR A 91 -4.29 -1.03 5.86
CA TYR A 91 -3.17 -1.95 5.61
C TYR A 91 -3.65 -3.36 5.33
N ILE A 92 -4.53 -3.91 6.17
CA ILE A 92 -5.12 -5.24 5.98
C ILE A 92 -5.90 -5.32 4.66
N GLY A 93 -6.66 -4.27 4.31
CA GLY A 93 -7.40 -4.19 3.06
C GLY A 93 -6.51 -4.32 1.82
N TYR A 94 -5.27 -3.79 1.84
CA TYR A 94 -4.32 -3.98 0.75
C TYR A 94 -3.92 -5.45 0.57
N TYR A 95 -3.70 -6.19 1.66
CA TYR A 95 -3.36 -7.61 1.60
C TYR A 95 -4.54 -8.46 1.14
N ILE A 96 -5.75 -8.16 1.61
CA ILE A 96 -6.98 -8.84 1.14
C ILE A 96 -7.16 -8.58 -0.36
N ASN A 97 -7.06 -7.33 -0.82
CA ASN A 97 -7.17 -7.01 -2.24
C ASN A 97 -6.12 -7.74 -3.08
N THR A 98 -4.87 -7.77 -2.62
CA THR A 98 -3.79 -8.50 -3.30
C THR A 98 -4.09 -10.00 -3.32
N ALA A 99 -4.55 -10.58 -2.22
CA ALA A 99 -4.91 -11.99 -2.14
C ALA A 99 -6.07 -12.33 -3.08
N VAL A 100 -7.13 -11.51 -3.14
CA VAL A 100 -8.27 -11.70 -4.05
C VAL A 100 -7.83 -11.61 -5.52
N VAL A 101 -7.00 -10.63 -5.86
CA VAL A 101 -6.43 -10.52 -7.21
C VAL A 101 -5.61 -11.77 -7.53
N MET A 102 -4.68 -12.15 -6.66
CA MET A 102 -3.85 -13.35 -6.84
C MET A 102 -4.68 -14.63 -6.93
N LEU A 103 -5.76 -14.77 -6.15
CA LEU A 103 -6.69 -15.89 -6.26
C LEU A 103 -7.38 -15.93 -7.62
N GLY A 104 -7.74 -14.77 -8.19
CA GLY A 104 -8.25 -14.67 -9.55
C GLY A 104 -7.26 -15.13 -10.63
N TRP A 105 -5.96 -14.97 -10.39
CA TRP A 105 -4.88 -15.51 -11.23
C TRP A 105 -4.61 -16.99 -10.95
N LEU A 106 -4.63 -17.43 -9.69
CA LEU A 106 -4.45 -18.83 -9.31
C LEU A 106 -5.59 -19.72 -9.84
N TRP A 107 -6.79 -19.17 -10.02
CA TRP A 107 -7.88 -19.84 -10.71
C TRP A 107 -7.49 -20.32 -12.12
N ALA A 108 -6.64 -19.56 -12.82
CA ALA A 108 -6.12 -19.95 -14.12
C ALA A 108 -5.28 -21.25 -14.07
N LEU A 109 -4.71 -21.61 -12.92
CA LEU A 109 -3.93 -22.85 -12.78
C LEU A 109 -4.80 -24.09 -12.58
N VAL A 110 -6.03 -23.92 -12.09
CA VAL A 110 -6.99 -25.02 -11.85
C VAL A 110 -7.96 -25.16 -13.02
N ASP A 111 -8.18 -24.09 -13.77
CA ASP A 111 -9.04 -24.10 -14.93
C ASP A 111 -8.44 -24.94 -16.07
N GLU A 112 -9.23 -25.88 -16.60
CA GLU A 112 -8.80 -26.78 -17.69
C GLU A 112 -8.39 -26.04 -18.97
N ARG A 113 -8.84 -24.79 -19.13
CA ARG A 113 -8.50 -23.92 -20.27
C ARG A 113 -7.45 -22.86 -19.93
N GLY A 114 -6.91 -22.89 -18.72
CA GLY A 114 -5.92 -21.92 -18.26
C GLY A 114 -6.47 -20.50 -18.08
N GLN A 115 -7.79 -20.33 -17.96
CA GLN A 115 -8.41 -19.00 -17.96
C GLN A 115 -8.52 -18.43 -16.55
N GLY A 116 -7.97 -17.23 -16.35
CA GLY A 116 -8.20 -16.47 -15.13
C GLY A 116 -9.66 -16.06 -15.01
N LEU A 117 -10.09 -15.69 -13.79
CA LEU A 117 -11.47 -15.21 -13.60
C LEU A 117 -11.77 -13.98 -14.47
N HIS A 118 -10.75 -13.16 -14.77
CA HIS A 118 -10.85 -12.01 -15.66
C HIS A 118 -11.01 -12.38 -17.15
N ASP A 119 -10.48 -13.52 -17.58
CA ASP A 119 -10.63 -14.04 -18.95
C ASP A 119 -12.01 -14.65 -19.20
N LYS A 120 -12.71 -15.07 -18.13
CA LYS A 120 -14.07 -15.63 -18.20
C LYS A 120 -15.18 -14.59 -18.19
N ILE A 121 -14.87 -13.38 -17.73
CA ILE A 121 -15.81 -12.25 -17.68
C ILE A 121 -15.82 -11.50 -19.03
N ALA A 122 -14.73 -11.60 -19.79
CA ALA A 122 -14.58 -11.00 -21.11
C ALA A 122 -15.32 -11.79 -22.21
#